data_AF-A0A804P039-F1
#
_entry.id   AF-A0A804P039-F1
#
_cell.length_a   1.000
_cell.length_b   1.000
_cell.length_c   1.000
_cell.angle_alpha   90.00
_cell.angle_beta   90.00
_cell.angle_gamma   90.00
#
_symmetry.space_group_name_H-M   'P 1'
#
loop_
_entity.id
_entity.type
_entity.pdbx_description
1 polymer ?
#
loop_
_entity_poly.entity_id
_entity_poly.type
_entity_poly.pdbx_seq_one_letter_code
_entity_poly.pdbx_strand_id
1 'polypeptide(L)'
;MALAPSPPALPPNPALPLPWWGRAGRGALLGARARVRAVRAALRPPSQWSVGSWRGRPAQQQPEYPDKADLEDVLRTVGTFPPIVFAGEARTLEERLAEAAVGRAFLLQGGDCAESFKEFNANNIRDTFRVLLQMSVVLMFGGQMPVVKVGRMAGQFAKPRSDGFEERNGLKLPSYRGDNINGDAFNGESRLPDPHRMIRAYSQSAATLNLLRAFATGGYAAMQRVAQWNLDFTENSEQGDRYMELAHRVDEALGFMSAAGLPLDHPIMTTAEFWTSHECLLLPYEQALTREDSTTGLYYDCSAHFLWVGERTRQLDGAHVEFLRGIANPLGIKVSDKMDPAELVRLIDILNPENRAGRITIITRMGPENMRVKLPHLIRAVRGAGQIVTWVTDPMHGNTMKAPCGLKTRSFDRILPLAIGG
;
A
#
# COMPACT_ATOMS: atom_id res chain seq x y z
N MET A 1 -18.61 -40.60 -60.19
CA MET A 1 -17.44 -39.72 -60.42
C MET A 1 -16.79 -39.52 -59.06
N ALA A 2 -15.56 -40.03 -58.89
CA ALA A 2 -14.95 -40.32 -57.59
C ALA A 2 -14.46 -39.06 -56.86
N LEU A 3 -14.63 -39.07 -55.53
CA LEU A 3 -14.18 -38.05 -54.58
C LEU A 3 -12.64 -38.07 -54.46
N ALA A 4 -12.03 -36.88 -54.50
CA ALA A 4 -10.59 -36.69 -54.28
C ALA A 4 -10.22 -36.88 -52.79
N PRO A 5 -9.01 -37.41 -52.47
CA PRO A 5 -8.61 -37.72 -51.11
C PRO A 5 -8.08 -36.49 -50.34
N SER A 6 -8.29 -36.50 -49.02
CA SER A 6 -7.82 -35.51 -48.05
C SER A 6 -6.29 -35.56 -47.84
N PRO A 7 -5.63 -34.44 -47.44
CA PRO A 7 -4.19 -34.42 -47.18
C PRO A 7 -3.83 -35.13 -45.85
N PRO A 8 -2.58 -35.61 -45.70
CA PRO A 8 -2.15 -36.35 -44.51
C PRO A 8 -1.94 -35.45 -43.28
N ALA A 9 -2.23 -36.02 -42.11
CA ALA A 9 -2.05 -35.38 -40.81
C ALA A 9 -0.56 -35.20 -40.43
N LEU A 10 -0.25 -34.09 -39.78
CA LEU A 10 1.07 -33.79 -39.20
C LEU A 10 1.41 -34.75 -38.04
N PRO A 11 2.69 -35.12 -37.84
CA PRO A 11 3.11 -36.02 -36.77
C PRO A 11 3.05 -35.31 -35.39
N PRO A 12 2.90 -36.07 -34.29
CA PRO A 12 2.87 -35.51 -32.95
C PRO A 12 4.26 -35.01 -32.51
N ASN A 13 4.26 -33.88 -31.80
CA ASN A 13 5.42 -33.21 -31.22
C ASN A 13 6.06 -34.09 -30.10
N PRO A 14 7.40 -34.27 -30.03
CA PRO A 14 8.02 -35.05 -28.97
C PRO A 14 7.86 -34.41 -27.59
N ALA A 15 7.48 -35.24 -26.61
CA ALA A 15 7.30 -34.85 -25.21
C ALA A 15 8.60 -34.33 -24.57
N LEU A 16 8.49 -33.21 -23.85
CA LEU A 16 9.54 -32.69 -22.97
C LEU A 16 9.74 -33.62 -21.75
N PRO A 17 10.98 -33.82 -21.27
CA PRO A 17 11.24 -34.73 -20.15
C PRO A 17 10.77 -34.13 -18.81
N LEU A 18 10.09 -34.97 -18.01
CA LEU A 18 9.74 -34.70 -16.61
C LEU A 18 11.02 -34.61 -15.75
N PRO A 19 11.08 -33.69 -14.76
CA PRO A 19 12.22 -33.64 -13.86
C PRO A 19 12.19 -34.79 -12.85
N TRP A 20 13.35 -35.42 -12.70
CA TRP A 20 13.69 -36.44 -11.72
C TRP A 20 13.43 -35.96 -10.28
N TRP A 21 12.53 -36.61 -9.55
CA TRP A 21 12.46 -36.46 -8.09
C TRP A 21 13.04 -37.72 -7.45
N GLY A 22 14.37 -37.74 -7.38
CA GLY A 22 15.14 -38.71 -6.61
C GLY A 22 14.94 -38.50 -5.11
N ARG A 23 14.64 -39.59 -4.42
CA ARG A 23 14.42 -39.71 -2.97
C ARG A 23 15.46 -38.96 -2.13
N ALA A 24 15.04 -37.88 -1.47
CA ALA A 24 15.73 -37.35 -0.29
C ALA A 24 14.70 -36.90 0.77
N GLY A 25 14.66 -37.63 1.89
CA GLY A 25 14.38 -37.05 3.21
C GLY A 25 12.94 -36.71 3.61
N ARG A 26 12.00 -37.67 3.61
CA ARG A 26 10.69 -37.50 4.31
C ARG A 26 10.84 -37.19 5.82
N GLY A 27 12.00 -37.47 6.43
CA GLY A 27 12.28 -37.17 7.84
C GLY A 27 12.57 -35.69 8.14
N ALA A 28 13.14 -34.93 7.20
CA ALA A 28 13.52 -33.52 7.43
C ALA A 28 12.32 -32.55 7.38
N LEU A 29 11.32 -32.86 6.54
CA LEU A 29 10.08 -32.10 6.40
C LEU A 29 9.13 -32.25 7.61
N LEU A 30 9.17 -33.40 8.29
CA LEU A 30 8.41 -33.66 9.52
C LEU A 30 9.00 -32.90 10.71
N GLY A 31 10.33 -32.81 10.83
CA GLY A 31 11.02 -32.04 11.87
C GLY A 31 10.82 -30.52 11.75
N ALA A 32 10.77 -29.99 10.53
CA ALA A 32 10.48 -28.57 10.28
C ALA A 32 9.03 -28.20 10.62
N ARG A 33 8.06 -29.04 10.24
CA ARG A 33 6.63 -28.86 10.60
C ARG A 33 6.39 -28.94 12.11
N ALA A 34 7.09 -29.83 12.81
CA ALA A 34 6.97 -29.97 14.27
C ALA A 34 7.57 -28.76 15.02
N ARG A 35 8.70 -28.21 14.55
CA ARG A 35 9.30 -26.99 15.13
C ARG A 35 8.45 -25.74 14.92
N VAL A 36 7.81 -25.58 13.76
CA VAL A 36 6.89 -24.45 13.49
C VAL A 36 5.63 -24.53 14.37
N ARG A 37 5.11 -25.74 14.63
CA ARG A 37 3.95 -25.94 15.51
C ARG A 37 4.27 -25.70 17.00
N ALA A 38 5.50 -25.96 17.43
CA ALA A 38 5.97 -25.67 18.79
C ALA A 38 6.19 -24.16 19.04
N VAL A 39 6.57 -23.39 18.01
CA VAL A 39 6.67 -21.91 18.11
C VAL A 39 5.29 -21.26 18.24
N ARG A 40 4.24 -21.85 17.67
CA ARG A 40 2.84 -21.43 17.86
C ARG A 40 2.37 -21.53 19.33
N ALA A 41 3.00 -22.37 20.15
CA ALA A 41 2.55 -22.67 21.52
C ALA A 41 3.15 -21.76 22.61
N ALA A 42 4.08 -20.85 22.26
CA ALA A 42 4.73 -19.97 23.23
C ALA A 42 4.04 -18.60 23.42
N LEU A 43 2.92 -18.36 22.74
CA LEU A 43 2.13 -17.15 22.91
C LEU A 43 1.19 -17.33 24.11
N ARG A 44 1.32 -16.44 25.10
CA ARG A 44 0.31 -16.24 26.17
C ARG A 44 -1.10 -16.24 25.55
N PRO A 45 -2.15 -16.73 26.26
CA PRO A 45 -3.51 -16.58 25.77
C PRO A 45 -3.72 -15.12 25.36
N PRO A 46 -4.25 -14.85 24.15
CA PRO A 46 -4.33 -13.49 23.65
C PRO A 46 -5.13 -12.66 24.67
N SER A 47 -4.51 -11.60 25.19
CA SER A 47 -5.26 -10.56 25.89
C SER A 47 -6.40 -10.13 24.98
N GLN A 48 -7.63 -10.12 25.51
CA GLN A 48 -8.82 -9.75 24.75
C GLN A 48 -8.55 -8.40 24.06
N TRP A 49 -8.55 -8.39 22.73
CA TRP A 49 -8.30 -7.17 21.98
C TRP A 49 -9.48 -6.22 22.19
N SER A 50 -9.16 -4.93 22.30
CA SER A 50 -10.14 -3.87 22.20
C SER A 50 -9.51 -2.74 21.41
N VAL A 51 -10.32 -1.83 20.87
CA VAL A 51 -9.80 -0.66 20.12
C VAL A 51 -8.77 0.12 20.95
N GLY A 52 -8.88 0.10 22.29
CA GLY A 52 -7.96 0.78 23.20
C GLY A 52 -6.79 -0.03 23.75
N SER A 53 -6.67 -1.33 23.44
CA SER A 53 -5.66 -2.22 24.06
C SER A 53 -4.20 -1.82 23.75
N TRP A 54 -3.98 -1.09 22.65
CA TRP A 54 -2.67 -0.54 22.27
C TRP A 54 -2.09 0.42 23.32
N ARG A 55 -2.92 1.08 24.13
CA ARG A 55 -2.45 1.99 25.19
C ARG A 55 -1.64 1.27 26.28
N GLY A 56 -1.84 -0.04 26.43
CA GLY A 56 -1.07 -0.89 27.34
C GLY A 56 0.29 -1.35 26.76
N ARG A 57 0.68 -0.86 25.59
CA ARG A 57 1.91 -1.26 24.89
C ARG A 57 2.85 -0.07 24.67
N PRO A 58 4.16 -0.29 24.50
CA PRO A 58 5.10 0.76 24.09
C PRO A 58 4.71 1.35 22.73
N ALA A 59 4.45 2.65 22.67
CA ALA A 59 4.10 3.36 21.45
C ALA A 59 5.25 4.26 20.99
N GLN A 60 5.85 3.95 19.84
CA GLN A 60 6.87 4.82 19.25
C GLN A 60 6.23 5.95 18.43
N GLN A 61 6.98 7.03 18.21
CA GLN A 61 6.63 8.13 17.29
C GLN A 61 5.37 8.95 17.64
N GLN A 62 4.73 8.72 18.80
CA GLN A 62 3.59 9.53 19.23
C GLN A 62 4.04 10.95 19.62
N PRO A 63 3.25 11.99 19.32
CA PRO A 63 3.48 13.32 19.85
C PRO A 63 3.13 13.42 21.34
N GLU A 64 3.72 14.38 22.02
CA GLU A 64 3.32 14.80 23.36
C GLU A 64 2.50 16.08 23.23
N TYR A 65 1.18 15.96 23.44
CA TYR A 65 0.29 17.12 23.45
C TYR A 65 0.36 17.84 24.81
N PRO A 66 0.43 19.18 24.84
CA PRO A 66 0.59 19.94 26.08
C PRO A 66 -0.64 19.85 26.99
N ASP A 67 -1.84 19.80 26.41
CA ASP A 67 -3.11 19.66 27.12
C ASP A 67 -3.76 18.31 26.76
N LYS A 68 -3.92 17.45 27.78
CA LYS A 68 -4.54 16.13 27.62
C LYS A 68 -6.06 16.21 27.56
N ALA A 69 -6.68 17.16 28.26
CA ALA A 69 -8.12 17.33 28.26
C ALA A 69 -8.59 17.82 26.88
N ASP A 70 -7.86 18.78 26.30
CA ASP A 70 -8.10 19.26 24.93
C ASP A 70 -7.95 18.13 23.90
N LEU A 71 -6.89 17.32 24.01
CA LEU A 71 -6.73 16.12 23.19
C LEU A 71 -7.94 15.16 23.30
N GLU A 72 -8.39 14.86 24.52
CA GLU A 72 -9.53 13.97 24.75
C GLU A 72 -10.84 14.54 24.17
N ASP A 73 -11.05 15.86 24.27
CA ASP A 73 -12.21 16.55 23.71
C ASP A 73 -12.22 16.52 22.18
N VAL A 74 -11.08 16.75 21.55
CA VAL A 74 -10.92 16.62 20.10
C VAL A 74 -11.14 15.17 19.65
N LEU A 75 -10.58 14.18 20.34
CA LEU A 75 -10.75 12.77 19.99
C LEU A 75 -12.20 12.31 20.14
N ARG A 76 -12.92 12.79 21.16
CA ARG A 76 -14.36 12.54 21.31
C ARG A 76 -15.13 13.13 20.13
N THR A 77 -14.78 14.35 19.72
CA THR A 77 -15.39 15.03 18.57
C THR A 77 -15.16 14.23 17.29
N VAL A 78 -13.91 13.87 16.96
CA VAL A 78 -13.58 13.04 15.79
C VAL A 78 -14.30 11.69 15.84
N GLY A 79 -14.42 11.10 17.03
CA GLY A 79 -15.13 9.85 17.25
C GLY A 79 -16.61 9.88 16.82
N THR A 80 -17.26 11.05 16.89
CA THR A 80 -18.66 11.24 16.47
C THR A 80 -18.85 11.46 14.97
N PHE A 81 -17.78 11.72 14.22
CA PHE A 81 -17.89 12.00 12.79
C PHE A 81 -18.18 10.72 11.98
N PRO A 82 -18.84 10.83 10.81
CA PRO A 82 -19.01 9.70 9.89
C PRO A 82 -17.67 9.00 9.56
N PRO A 83 -17.68 7.70 9.23
CA PRO A 83 -16.49 7.02 8.73
C PRO A 83 -16.06 7.62 7.37
N ILE A 84 -14.75 7.63 7.10
CA ILE A 84 -14.22 8.05 5.78
C ILE A 84 -14.47 6.94 4.74
N VAL A 85 -14.30 5.67 5.13
CA VAL A 85 -14.54 4.50 4.28
C VAL A 85 -15.53 3.53 4.91
N PHE A 86 -16.24 2.75 4.09
CA PHE A 86 -17.12 1.69 4.56
C PHE A 86 -16.37 0.35 4.69
N ALA A 87 -16.72 -0.46 5.70
CA ALA A 87 -16.07 -1.75 5.97
C ALA A 87 -16.15 -2.73 4.79
N GLY A 88 -17.27 -2.72 4.05
CA GLY A 88 -17.44 -3.53 2.83
C GLY A 88 -16.41 -3.20 1.74
N GLU A 89 -16.00 -1.95 1.62
CA GLU A 89 -15.00 -1.53 0.62
C GLU A 89 -13.61 -2.05 0.96
N ALA A 90 -13.26 -2.09 2.26
CA ALA A 90 -12.03 -2.69 2.74
C ALA A 90 -12.00 -4.22 2.50
N ARG A 91 -13.14 -4.91 2.64
CA ARG A 91 -13.26 -6.33 2.29
C ARG A 91 -13.05 -6.57 0.79
N THR A 92 -13.69 -5.76 -0.07
CA THR A 92 -13.48 -5.84 -1.52
C THR A 92 -12.01 -5.58 -1.88
N LEU A 93 -11.34 -4.64 -1.20
CA LEU A 93 -9.91 -4.45 -1.39
C LEU A 93 -9.10 -5.69 -0.97
N GLU A 94 -9.41 -6.32 0.16
CA GLU A 94 -8.75 -7.57 0.59
C GLU A 94 -8.89 -8.67 -0.47
N GLU A 95 -10.08 -8.83 -1.07
CA GLU A 95 -10.31 -9.77 -2.19
C GLU A 95 -9.43 -9.45 -3.41
N ARG A 96 -9.35 -8.17 -3.81
CA ARG A 96 -8.49 -7.73 -4.92
C ARG A 96 -7.01 -7.95 -4.62
N LEU A 97 -6.58 -7.75 -3.37
CA LEU A 97 -5.22 -8.04 -2.93
C LEU A 97 -4.94 -9.55 -2.85
N ALA A 98 -5.95 -10.37 -2.59
CA ALA A 98 -5.82 -11.83 -2.63
C ALA A 98 -5.50 -12.31 -4.04
N GLU A 99 -6.11 -11.71 -5.06
CA GLU A 99 -5.76 -11.95 -6.47
C GLU A 99 -4.29 -11.60 -6.76
N ALA A 100 -3.81 -10.48 -6.23
CA ALA A 100 -2.40 -10.09 -6.38
C ALA A 100 -1.45 -11.04 -5.66
N ALA A 101 -1.82 -11.54 -4.48
CA ALA A 101 -1.01 -12.49 -3.70
C ALA A 101 -0.76 -13.82 -4.45
N VAL A 102 -1.66 -14.19 -5.37
CA VAL A 102 -1.56 -15.42 -6.17
C VAL A 102 -1.16 -15.17 -7.63
N GLY A 103 -0.76 -13.94 -7.97
CA GLY A 103 -0.25 -13.60 -9.31
C GLY A 103 -1.32 -13.41 -10.38
N ARG A 104 -2.58 -13.15 -9.98
CA ARG A 104 -3.70 -12.86 -10.90
C ARG A 104 -4.03 -11.36 -11.02
N ALA A 105 -3.36 -10.51 -10.23
CA ALA A 105 -3.45 -9.06 -10.32
C ALA A 105 -2.13 -8.41 -9.91
N PHE A 106 -1.96 -7.13 -10.23
CA PHE A 106 -0.82 -6.32 -9.84
C PHE A 106 -1.25 -5.16 -8.94
N LEU A 107 -0.53 -4.87 -7.85
CA LEU A 107 -0.83 -3.74 -6.97
C LEU A 107 -0.02 -2.50 -7.37
N LEU A 108 -0.72 -1.41 -7.71
CA LEU A 108 -0.16 -0.07 -7.86
C LEU A 108 -0.57 0.78 -6.65
N GLN A 109 0.40 1.14 -5.82
CA GLN A 109 0.21 2.07 -4.71
C GLN A 109 1.08 3.32 -4.88
N GLY A 110 0.50 4.52 -4.82
CA GLY A 110 1.24 5.77 -5.02
C GLY A 110 0.48 7.02 -4.58
N GLY A 111 1.17 8.15 -4.49
CA GLY A 111 0.64 9.42 -3.99
C GLY A 111 1.68 10.15 -3.13
N ASP A 112 1.22 11.06 -2.28
CA ASP A 112 2.10 11.94 -1.52
C ASP A 112 2.94 11.20 -0.48
N CYS A 113 4.12 11.75 -0.21
CA CYS A 113 4.94 11.31 0.91
C CYS A 113 4.24 11.66 2.24
N ALA A 114 3.79 12.90 2.34
CA ALA A 114 2.89 13.40 3.37
C ALA A 114 1.98 14.48 2.75
N GLU A 115 0.67 14.32 2.89
CA GLU A 115 -0.31 15.34 2.48
C GLU A 115 -0.14 16.61 3.34
N SER A 116 -0.41 17.77 2.72
CA SER A 116 -0.28 19.09 3.34
C SER A 116 -1.61 19.82 3.33
N PHE A 117 -1.90 20.54 4.42
CA PHE A 117 -3.06 21.41 4.53
C PHE A 117 -2.95 22.66 3.65
N LYS A 118 -1.74 23.02 3.22
CA LYS A 118 -1.48 24.16 2.33
C LYS A 118 -1.71 23.82 0.86
N GLU A 119 -1.52 22.55 0.50
CA GLU A 119 -1.62 22.06 -0.88
C GLU A 119 -2.99 21.42 -1.17
N PHE A 120 -3.98 21.70 -0.31
CA PHE A 120 -5.33 21.20 -0.45
C PHE A 120 -6.11 21.95 -1.53
N ASN A 121 -6.10 21.41 -2.74
CA ASN A 121 -6.92 21.91 -3.84
C ASN A 121 -7.30 20.77 -4.80
N ALA A 122 -8.40 20.98 -5.55
CA ALA A 122 -8.95 19.98 -6.46
C ALA A 122 -8.01 19.61 -7.61
N ASN A 123 -7.16 20.53 -8.09
CA ASN A 123 -6.22 20.27 -9.18
C ASN A 123 -5.14 19.27 -8.74
N ASN A 124 -4.54 19.46 -7.56
CA ASN A 124 -3.55 18.52 -7.03
C ASN A 124 -4.12 17.11 -6.85
N ILE A 125 -5.33 17.01 -6.29
CA ILE A 125 -6.02 15.72 -6.11
C ILE A 125 -6.27 15.06 -7.48
N ARG A 126 -6.83 15.82 -8.44
CA ARG A 126 -7.10 15.36 -9.80
C ARG A 126 -5.82 14.90 -10.50
N ASP A 127 -4.75 15.67 -10.40
CA ASP A 127 -3.52 15.42 -11.13
C ASP A 127 -2.77 14.21 -10.58
N THR A 128 -2.72 14.02 -9.26
CA THR A 128 -2.20 12.79 -8.65
C THR A 128 -3.05 11.57 -9.04
N PHE A 129 -4.39 11.70 -9.01
CA PHE A 129 -5.29 10.63 -9.45
C PHE A 129 -5.09 10.27 -10.92
N ARG A 130 -4.97 11.27 -11.79
CA ARG A 130 -4.67 11.10 -13.22
C ARG A 130 -3.38 10.31 -13.45
N VAL A 131 -2.28 10.67 -12.77
CA VAL A 131 -1.00 9.96 -12.88
C VAL A 131 -1.16 8.47 -12.49
N LEU A 132 -1.88 8.18 -11.40
CA LEU A 132 -2.14 6.80 -10.98
C LEU A 132 -2.95 6.02 -12.03
N LEU A 133 -3.94 6.65 -12.66
CA LEU A 133 -4.70 6.02 -13.74
C LEU A 133 -3.82 5.75 -14.97
N GLN A 134 -2.99 6.72 -15.39
CA GLN A 134 -2.08 6.58 -16.53
C GLN A 134 -1.10 5.41 -16.31
N MET A 135 -0.46 5.37 -15.14
CA MET A 135 0.40 4.25 -14.75
C MET A 135 -0.36 2.93 -14.76
N SER A 136 -1.60 2.90 -14.27
CA SER A 136 -2.39 1.67 -14.20
C SER A 136 -2.69 1.09 -15.59
N VAL A 137 -3.01 1.92 -16.58
CA VAL A 137 -3.31 1.47 -17.94
C VAL A 137 -2.06 0.87 -18.60
N VAL A 138 -0.92 1.54 -18.44
CA VAL A 138 0.39 1.04 -18.91
C VAL A 138 0.74 -0.32 -18.28
N LEU A 139 0.54 -0.45 -16.97
CA LEU A 139 0.81 -1.70 -16.24
C LEU A 139 -0.18 -2.82 -16.60
N MET A 140 -1.46 -2.50 -16.78
CA MET A 140 -2.47 -3.47 -17.24
C MET A 140 -2.12 -3.99 -18.63
N PHE A 141 -1.75 -3.11 -19.55
CA PHE A 141 -1.37 -3.49 -20.90
C PHE A 141 -0.07 -4.30 -20.91
N GLY A 142 0.98 -3.85 -20.21
CA GLY A 142 2.26 -4.55 -20.18
C GLY A 142 2.21 -5.89 -19.44
N GLY A 143 1.46 -5.94 -18.33
CA GLY A 143 1.33 -7.13 -17.48
C GLY A 143 0.22 -8.09 -17.89
N GLN A 144 -0.68 -7.68 -18.80
CA GLN A 144 -1.86 -8.46 -19.23
C GLN A 144 -2.68 -8.99 -18.05
N MET A 145 -2.81 -8.18 -16.99
CA MET A 145 -3.55 -8.53 -15.78
C MET A 145 -4.17 -7.29 -15.12
N PRO A 146 -5.23 -7.46 -14.30
CA PRO A 146 -5.84 -6.37 -13.54
C PRO A 146 -4.84 -5.65 -12.65
N VAL A 147 -4.97 -4.32 -12.55
CA VAL A 147 -4.19 -3.51 -11.60
C VAL A 147 -5.09 -3.00 -10.47
N VAL A 148 -4.74 -3.33 -9.23
CA VAL A 148 -5.37 -2.80 -8.00
C VAL A 148 -4.76 -1.42 -7.71
N LYS A 149 -5.59 -0.37 -7.64
CA LYS A 149 -5.15 1.03 -7.59
C LYS A 149 -5.37 1.63 -6.20
N VAL A 150 -4.29 1.86 -5.44
CA VAL A 150 -4.36 2.35 -4.06
C VAL A 150 -3.63 3.69 -3.93
N GLY A 151 -4.36 4.76 -3.65
CA GLY A 151 -3.81 6.09 -3.39
C GLY A 151 -3.21 6.22 -1.98
N ARG A 152 -2.06 6.85 -1.86
CA ARG A 152 -1.56 7.47 -0.62
C ARG A 152 -2.18 8.86 -0.50
N MET A 153 -3.48 8.90 -0.25
CA MET A 153 -4.33 10.08 -0.32
C MET A 153 -5.45 9.98 0.70
N ALA A 154 -6.01 11.12 1.10
CA ALA A 154 -7.11 11.22 2.06
C ALA A 154 -6.78 10.64 3.46
N GLY A 155 -5.58 10.89 3.97
CA GLY A 155 -5.21 10.50 5.34
C GLY A 155 -3.71 10.49 5.63
N GLN A 156 -2.85 10.64 4.62
CA GLN A 156 -1.40 10.48 4.73
C GLN A 156 -0.71 11.73 5.29
N PHE A 157 -1.17 12.26 6.43
CA PHE A 157 -0.62 13.48 7.03
C PHE A 157 0.55 13.21 7.97
N ALA A 158 0.44 12.19 8.82
CA ALA A 158 1.44 11.91 9.84
C ALA A 158 2.71 11.32 9.23
N LYS A 159 3.87 11.66 9.81
CA LYS A 159 5.16 11.13 9.39
C LYS A 159 6.07 10.80 10.56
N PRO A 160 6.74 9.63 10.53
CA PRO A 160 7.70 9.28 11.56
C PRO A 160 9.00 10.08 11.35
N ARG A 161 9.73 10.32 12.45
CA ARG A 161 10.98 11.07 12.44
C ARG A 161 12.11 10.26 13.05
N SER A 162 13.30 10.36 12.45
CA SER A 162 14.50 9.73 13.00
C SER A 162 14.95 10.38 14.31
N ASP A 163 14.69 11.68 14.46
CA ASP A 163 14.96 12.47 15.67
C ASP A 163 13.68 13.21 16.08
N GLY A 164 13.42 13.27 17.38
CA GLY A 164 12.31 14.02 17.96
C GLY A 164 12.49 15.54 17.82
N PHE A 165 13.71 16.01 17.66
CA PHE A 165 14.04 17.43 17.54
C PHE A 165 14.72 17.75 16.20
N GLU A 166 14.62 19.01 15.80
CA GLU A 166 15.31 19.58 14.65
C GLU A 166 16.03 20.84 15.12
N GLU A 167 17.31 20.94 14.76
CA GLU A 167 18.15 22.08 15.12
C GLU A 167 18.55 22.86 13.87
N ARG A 168 18.33 24.18 13.89
CA ARG A 168 18.78 25.11 12.83
C ARG A 168 19.33 26.36 13.48
N ASN A 169 20.53 26.77 13.08
CA ASN A 169 21.19 27.99 13.58
C ASN A 169 21.22 28.09 15.12
N GLY A 170 21.48 26.98 15.81
CA GLY A 170 21.53 26.91 17.28
C GLY A 170 20.18 26.86 18.00
N LEU A 171 19.05 27.01 17.28
CA LEU A 171 17.71 26.84 17.85
C LEU A 171 17.24 25.39 17.68
N LYS A 172 16.87 24.73 18.79
CA LYS A 172 16.36 23.36 18.83
C LYS A 172 14.85 23.36 19.08
N LEU A 173 14.07 22.83 18.12
CA LEU A 173 12.61 22.75 18.18
C LEU A 173 12.13 21.31 17.95
N PRO A 174 10.90 20.95 18.37
CA PRO A 174 10.30 19.68 17.98
C PRO A 174 10.33 19.50 16.46
N SER A 175 10.61 18.28 16.01
CA SER A 175 10.56 17.93 14.60
C SER A 175 9.12 18.06 14.08
N TYR A 176 8.95 18.61 12.88
CA TYR A 176 7.67 18.57 12.15
C TYR A 176 7.28 17.10 11.90
N ARG A 177 6.11 16.68 12.39
CA ARG A 177 5.62 15.28 12.38
C ARG A 177 4.42 15.07 11.45
N GLY A 178 4.08 16.07 10.64
CA GLY A 178 2.95 15.99 9.72
C GLY A 178 1.83 16.91 10.15
N ASP A 179 1.02 17.35 9.19
CA ASP A 179 0.08 18.46 9.39
C ASP A 179 -1.04 18.15 10.38
N ASN A 180 -1.36 16.87 10.58
CA ASN A 180 -2.30 16.40 11.59
C ASN A 180 -1.71 16.39 13.02
N ILE A 181 -0.44 16.76 13.20
CA ILE A 181 0.25 16.85 14.50
C ILE A 181 0.72 18.27 14.78
N ASN A 182 1.55 18.85 13.91
CA ASN A 182 2.12 20.19 14.05
C ASN A 182 2.42 20.82 12.68
N GLY A 183 2.84 22.08 12.65
CA GLY A 183 3.18 22.80 11.43
C GLY A 183 4.63 22.62 10.97
N ASP A 184 4.86 22.90 9.70
CA ASP A 184 6.16 22.78 9.02
C ASP A 184 7.12 23.95 9.34
N ALA A 185 6.57 25.14 9.59
CA ALA A 185 7.34 26.34 9.88
C ALA A 185 8.25 26.15 11.09
N PHE A 186 9.49 26.64 10.99
CA PHE A 186 10.51 26.45 12.03
C PHE A 186 10.43 27.55 13.09
N ASN A 187 9.36 27.54 13.88
CA ASN A 187 9.17 28.41 15.04
C ASN A 187 8.46 27.66 16.18
N GLY A 188 8.55 28.19 17.41
CA GLY A 188 8.05 27.51 18.62
C GLY A 188 6.55 27.18 18.57
N GLU A 189 5.73 28.13 18.16
CA GLU A 189 4.27 27.99 18.06
C GLU A 189 3.89 26.91 17.03
N SER A 190 4.45 26.98 15.82
CA SER A 190 4.13 26.04 14.74
C SER A 190 4.56 24.62 15.06
N ARG A 191 5.65 24.43 15.81
CA ARG A 191 6.19 23.10 16.15
C ARG A 191 5.51 22.44 17.34
N LEU A 192 4.71 23.17 18.11
CA LEU A 192 3.93 22.60 19.21
C LEU A 192 2.83 21.67 18.64
N PRO A 193 2.69 20.43 19.15
CA PRO A 193 1.56 19.58 18.77
C PRO A 193 0.21 20.21 19.15
N ASP A 194 -0.71 20.24 18.20
CA ASP A 194 -2.04 20.82 18.33
C ASP A 194 -3.10 19.76 17.95
N PRO A 195 -3.96 19.32 18.89
CA PRO A 195 -4.90 18.24 18.63
C PRO A 195 -5.99 18.65 17.62
N HIS A 196 -6.36 19.93 17.52
CA HIS A 196 -7.39 20.40 16.58
C HIS A 196 -7.02 20.15 15.11
N ARG A 197 -5.73 19.96 14.82
CA ARG A 197 -5.25 19.52 13.51
C ARG A 197 -5.84 18.17 13.08
N MET A 198 -6.24 17.31 14.01
CA MET A 198 -6.93 16.05 13.70
C MET A 198 -8.31 16.28 13.07
N ILE A 199 -9.07 17.27 13.55
CA ILE A 199 -10.37 17.64 12.96
C ILE A 199 -10.16 18.16 11.54
N ARG A 200 -9.14 19.01 11.33
CA ARG A 200 -8.79 19.50 10.00
C ARG A 200 -8.34 18.38 9.06
N ALA A 201 -7.54 17.43 9.56
CA ALA A 201 -7.11 16.25 8.81
C ALA A 201 -8.30 15.39 8.38
N TYR A 202 -9.27 15.16 9.29
CA TYR A 202 -10.50 14.45 8.96
C TYR A 202 -11.28 15.15 7.84
N SER A 203 -11.54 16.46 7.98
CA SER A 203 -12.31 17.23 7.01
C SER A 203 -11.64 17.24 5.63
N GLN A 204 -10.31 17.40 5.58
CA GLN A 204 -9.56 17.31 4.33
C GLN A 204 -9.61 15.91 3.73
N SER A 205 -9.49 14.86 4.55
CA SER A 205 -9.56 13.46 4.10
C SER A 205 -10.92 13.15 3.49
N ALA A 206 -12.01 13.51 4.16
CA ALA A 206 -13.36 13.30 3.70
C ALA A 206 -13.64 14.04 2.38
N ALA A 207 -13.21 15.30 2.27
CA ALA A 207 -13.37 16.09 1.05
C ALA A 207 -12.54 15.54 -0.12
N THR A 208 -11.29 15.13 0.13
CA THR A 208 -10.42 14.49 -0.87
C THR A 208 -11.03 13.19 -1.37
N LEU A 209 -11.47 12.31 -0.48
CA LEU A 209 -12.07 11.03 -0.89
C LEU A 209 -13.39 11.24 -1.62
N ASN A 210 -14.23 12.19 -1.20
CA ASN A 210 -15.46 12.52 -1.94
C ASN A 210 -15.16 12.91 -3.39
N LEU A 211 -14.15 13.76 -3.61
CA LEU A 211 -13.73 14.15 -4.95
C LEU A 211 -13.13 12.97 -5.74
N LEU A 212 -12.31 12.13 -5.11
CA LEU A 212 -11.76 10.92 -5.74
C LEU A 212 -12.87 9.96 -6.19
N ARG A 213 -13.91 9.76 -5.37
CA ARG A 213 -15.09 8.96 -5.73
C ARG A 213 -15.80 9.54 -6.94
N ALA A 214 -16.01 10.86 -6.96
CA ALA A 214 -16.61 11.55 -8.10
C ALA A 214 -15.78 11.38 -9.40
N PHE A 215 -14.45 11.43 -9.33
CA PHE A 215 -13.59 11.17 -10.50
C PHE A 215 -13.62 9.69 -10.92
N ALA A 216 -13.64 8.77 -9.97
CA ALA A 216 -13.61 7.34 -10.20
C ALA A 216 -14.88 6.82 -10.91
N THR A 217 -16.05 7.41 -10.64
CA THR A 217 -17.34 6.95 -11.21
C THR A 217 -17.98 7.95 -12.18
N GLY A 218 -17.58 9.23 -12.16
CA GLY A 218 -18.18 10.31 -12.95
C GLY A 218 -17.59 10.47 -14.37
N GLY A 219 -16.99 9.44 -14.94
CA GLY A 219 -16.43 9.46 -16.31
C GLY A 219 -15.07 10.16 -16.46
N TYR A 220 -14.47 10.67 -15.37
CA TYR A 220 -13.08 11.11 -15.41
C TYR A 220 -12.16 9.90 -15.64
N ALA A 221 -12.40 8.79 -14.95
CA ALA A 221 -11.61 7.57 -15.06
C ALA A 221 -11.88 6.70 -16.30
N ALA A 222 -12.61 7.20 -17.31
CA ALA A 222 -12.90 6.44 -18.51
C ALA A 222 -11.61 6.08 -19.28
N MET A 223 -11.44 4.80 -19.65
CA MET A 223 -10.17 4.30 -20.19
C MET A 223 -9.70 5.05 -21.44
N GLN A 224 -10.63 5.46 -22.31
CA GLN A 224 -10.32 6.24 -23.50
C GLN A 224 -9.67 7.59 -23.16
N ARG A 225 -10.15 8.28 -22.11
CA ARG A 225 -9.57 9.55 -21.66
C ARG A 225 -8.19 9.37 -21.06
N VAL A 226 -8.00 8.30 -20.29
CA VAL A 226 -6.71 7.98 -19.66
C VAL A 226 -5.64 7.73 -20.71
N ALA A 227 -5.98 7.05 -21.80
CA ALA A 227 -5.06 6.84 -22.93
C ALA A 227 -4.71 8.13 -23.68
N GLN A 228 -5.57 9.16 -23.65
CA GLN A 228 -5.34 10.45 -24.31
C GLN A 228 -4.55 11.46 -23.46
N TRP A 229 -4.64 11.42 -22.13
CA TRP A 229 -3.85 12.30 -21.25
C TRP A 229 -2.34 12.08 -21.32
N ASN A 230 -1.97 10.95 -21.90
CA ASN A 230 -0.62 10.47 -22.08
C ASN A 230 0.22 11.31 -23.06
N LEU A 231 -0.42 12.16 -23.85
CA LEU A 231 0.19 12.81 -25.00
C LEU A 231 0.93 14.12 -24.65
N ASP A 232 0.54 14.82 -23.57
CA ASP A 232 1.02 16.18 -23.29
C ASP A 232 2.47 16.23 -22.77
N PHE A 233 2.96 15.18 -22.07
CA PHE A 233 4.31 15.18 -21.48
C PHE A 233 5.37 14.54 -22.38
N THR A 234 4.94 13.90 -23.47
CA THR A 234 5.81 13.12 -24.37
C THR A 234 6.40 13.95 -25.50
N GLU A 235 6.02 15.21 -25.64
CA GLU A 235 6.53 16.10 -26.68
C GLU A 235 8.06 16.23 -26.60
N ASN A 236 8.73 16.01 -27.73
CA ASN A 236 10.18 16.23 -27.92
C ASN A 236 11.14 15.37 -27.07
N SER A 237 10.85 14.08 -26.84
CA SER A 237 11.82 13.15 -26.24
C SER A 237 11.73 11.72 -26.80
N GLU A 238 12.86 10.99 -26.88
CA GLU A 238 12.91 9.58 -27.31
C GLU A 238 12.07 8.68 -26.38
N GLN A 239 12.06 8.99 -25.08
CA GLN A 239 11.22 8.30 -24.10
C GLN A 239 9.73 8.57 -24.37
N GLY A 240 9.41 9.77 -24.84
CA GLY A 240 8.08 10.14 -25.31
C GLY A 240 7.63 9.28 -26.48
N ASP A 241 8.48 9.08 -27.49
CA ASP A 241 8.16 8.25 -28.66
C ASP A 241 7.82 6.80 -28.28
N ARG A 242 8.61 6.19 -27.37
CA ARG A 242 8.31 4.82 -26.87
C ARG A 242 7.01 4.76 -26.09
N TYR A 243 6.68 5.81 -25.35
CA TYR A 243 5.42 5.90 -24.63
C TYR A 243 4.23 6.08 -25.57
N MET A 244 4.39 6.88 -26.62
CA MET A 244 3.41 7.08 -27.68
C MET A 244 3.08 5.76 -28.38
N GLU A 245 4.08 4.94 -28.70
CA GLU A 245 3.87 3.61 -29.28
C GLU A 245 2.99 2.74 -28.37
N LEU A 246 3.28 2.73 -27.07
CA LEU A 246 2.48 2.00 -26.09
C LEU A 246 1.04 2.55 -26.01
N ALA A 247 0.87 3.87 -25.99
CA ALA A 247 -0.45 4.50 -25.94
C ALA A 247 -1.29 4.16 -27.17
N HIS A 248 -0.68 4.15 -28.37
CA HIS A 248 -1.33 3.72 -29.60
C HIS A 248 -1.80 2.26 -29.51
N ARG A 249 -0.98 1.35 -28.98
CA ARG A 249 -1.37 -0.06 -28.83
C ARG A 249 -2.51 -0.25 -27.82
N VAL A 250 -2.57 0.57 -26.77
CA VAL A 250 -3.70 0.59 -25.84
C VAL A 250 -4.97 1.05 -26.55
N ASP A 251 -4.89 2.10 -27.37
CA ASP A 251 -6.03 2.60 -28.14
C ASP A 251 -6.56 1.56 -29.13
N GLU A 252 -5.67 0.85 -29.86
CA GLU A 252 -6.05 -0.26 -30.73
C GLU A 252 -6.76 -1.39 -29.96
N ALA A 253 -6.28 -1.73 -28.76
CA ALA A 253 -6.91 -2.75 -27.92
C ALA A 253 -8.30 -2.32 -27.43
N LEU A 254 -8.48 -1.05 -27.07
CA LEU A 254 -9.79 -0.49 -26.72
C LEU A 254 -10.73 -0.50 -27.94
N GLY A 255 -10.23 -0.19 -29.12
CA GLY A 255 -10.96 -0.29 -30.39
C GLY A 255 -11.42 -1.72 -30.67
N PHE A 256 -10.54 -2.71 -30.46
CA PHE A 256 -10.88 -4.13 -30.58
C PHE A 256 -11.95 -4.55 -29.58
N MET A 257 -11.84 -4.16 -28.30
CA MET A 257 -12.85 -4.45 -27.27
C MET A 257 -14.22 -3.89 -27.65
N SER A 258 -14.26 -2.66 -28.17
CA SER A 258 -15.48 -2.05 -28.69
C SER A 258 -16.07 -2.84 -29.86
N ALA A 259 -15.24 -3.23 -30.84
CA ALA A 259 -15.67 -4.03 -31.98
C ALA A 259 -16.15 -5.45 -31.59
N ALA A 260 -15.59 -6.01 -30.50
CA ALA A 260 -15.96 -7.30 -29.94
C ALA A 260 -17.24 -7.27 -29.07
N GLY A 261 -17.91 -6.12 -28.96
CA GLY A 261 -19.19 -5.97 -28.26
C GLY A 261 -19.10 -5.44 -26.83
N LEU A 262 -17.95 -4.89 -26.42
CA LEU A 262 -17.80 -4.15 -25.17
C LEU A 262 -17.70 -2.64 -25.45
N PRO A 263 -18.83 -1.93 -25.55
CA PRO A 263 -18.84 -0.53 -25.99
C PRO A 263 -18.18 0.39 -24.94
N LEU A 264 -17.71 1.55 -25.41
CA LEU A 264 -16.95 2.50 -24.58
C LEU A 264 -17.75 3.12 -23.43
N ASP A 265 -19.08 3.08 -23.49
CA ASP A 265 -19.99 3.54 -22.44
C ASP A 265 -20.30 2.45 -21.39
N HIS A 266 -19.85 1.21 -21.60
CA HIS A 266 -20.03 0.12 -20.66
C HIS A 266 -19.40 0.49 -19.29
N PRO A 267 -20.03 0.19 -18.13
CA PRO A 267 -19.53 0.60 -16.81
C PRO A 267 -18.07 0.23 -16.50
N ILE A 268 -17.61 -0.92 -17.00
CA ILE A 268 -16.20 -1.37 -16.89
C ILE A 268 -15.23 -0.44 -17.64
N MET A 269 -15.69 0.23 -18.70
CA MET A 269 -14.88 1.15 -19.51
C MET A 269 -14.90 2.58 -18.96
N THR A 270 -15.94 2.95 -18.20
CA THR A 270 -16.20 4.33 -17.74
C THR A 270 -15.92 4.58 -16.26
N THR A 271 -15.71 3.53 -15.47
CA THR A 271 -15.43 3.63 -14.03
C THR A 271 -14.11 2.96 -13.66
N ALA A 272 -13.54 3.36 -12.52
CA ALA A 272 -12.38 2.72 -11.94
C ALA A 272 -12.58 2.47 -10.44
N GLU A 273 -12.21 1.28 -9.96
CA GLU A 273 -12.05 1.05 -8.53
C GLU A 273 -10.78 1.77 -8.05
N PHE A 274 -10.91 2.57 -6.99
CA PHE A 274 -9.79 3.29 -6.38
C PHE A 274 -9.93 3.30 -4.86
N TRP A 275 -8.86 2.91 -4.18
CA TRP A 275 -8.81 2.83 -2.72
C TRP A 275 -7.83 3.84 -2.14
N THR A 276 -7.96 4.12 -0.85
CA THR A 276 -7.10 5.06 -0.11
C THR A 276 -6.29 4.33 0.94
N SER A 277 -5.13 4.91 1.29
CA SER A 277 -4.21 4.35 2.26
C SER A 277 -3.34 5.39 2.93
N HIS A 278 -2.96 5.10 4.18
CA HIS A 278 -1.94 5.83 4.91
C HIS A 278 -1.21 4.95 5.92
N GLU A 279 -0.10 5.49 6.46
CA GLU A 279 0.59 4.87 7.58
C GLU A 279 -0.28 4.99 8.83
N CYS A 280 -0.65 3.86 9.43
CA CYS A 280 -1.26 3.84 10.74
C CYS A 280 -0.20 4.29 11.76
N LEU A 281 -0.19 5.58 12.09
CA LEU A 281 0.89 6.20 12.87
C LEU A 281 0.37 6.91 14.10
N LEU A 282 -0.62 7.80 13.94
CA LEU A 282 -1.18 8.60 15.04
C LEU A 282 -2.33 7.82 15.70
N LEU A 283 -1.99 6.85 16.55
CA LEU A 283 -2.93 5.88 17.11
C LEU A 283 -4.18 6.48 17.78
N PRO A 284 -4.13 7.63 18.48
CA PRO A 284 -5.35 8.27 18.97
C PRO A 284 -6.35 8.60 17.86
N TYR A 285 -5.87 9.10 16.71
CA TYR A 285 -6.68 9.44 15.55
C TYR A 285 -7.28 8.18 14.89
N GLU A 286 -6.45 7.16 14.67
CA GLU A 286 -6.89 5.88 14.09
C GLU A 286 -7.94 5.19 14.97
N GLN A 287 -7.74 5.20 16.30
CA GLN A 287 -8.74 4.69 17.23
C GLN A 287 -10.06 5.46 17.13
N ALA A 288 -10.03 6.80 17.05
CA ALA A 288 -11.25 7.59 16.99
C ALA A 288 -12.09 7.28 15.73
N LEU A 289 -11.42 6.87 14.64
CA LEU A 289 -12.07 6.51 13.38
C LEU A 289 -12.33 5.00 13.23
N THR A 290 -12.00 4.18 14.23
CA THR A 290 -12.28 2.75 14.22
C THR A 290 -13.72 2.46 14.61
N ARG A 291 -14.40 1.63 13.82
CA ARG A 291 -15.82 1.29 13.98
C ARG A 291 -16.04 -0.21 13.93
N GLU A 292 -17.05 -0.67 14.64
CA GLU A 292 -17.58 -2.02 14.51
C GLU A 292 -18.48 -2.09 13.27
N ASP A 293 -18.21 -3.04 12.39
CA ASP A 293 -19.02 -3.30 11.22
C ASP A 293 -20.29 -4.05 11.64
N SER A 294 -21.46 -3.43 11.40
CA SER A 294 -22.76 -3.97 11.81
C SER A 294 -23.11 -5.32 11.17
N THR A 295 -22.46 -5.68 10.05
CA THR A 295 -22.72 -6.95 9.35
C THR A 295 -21.89 -8.12 9.85
N THR A 296 -20.70 -7.88 10.39
CA THR A 296 -19.75 -8.93 10.79
C THR A 296 -19.35 -8.91 12.26
N GLY A 297 -19.59 -7.80 12.98
CA GLY A 297 -19.08 -7.57 14.34
C GLY A 297 -17.57 -7.37 14.42
N LEU A 298 -16.88 -7.29 13.27
CA LEU A 298 -15.44 -7.02 13.21
C LEU A 298 -15.19 -5.52 13.24
N TYR A 299 -14.05 -5.13 13.81
CA TYR A 299 -13.63 -3.73 13.84
C TYR A 299 -12.84 -3.38 12.58
N TYR A 300 -13.14 -2.24 11.97
CA TYR A 300 -12.39 -1.65 10.87
C TYR A 300 -11.93 -0.27 11.29
N ASP A 301 -10.67 0.05 11.01
CA ASP A 301 -10.24 1.43 11.02
C ASP A 301 -10.81 2.11 9.76
N CYS A 302 -11.85 2.91 9.94
CA CYS A 302 -12.57 3.55 8.85
C CYS A 302 -11.92 4.86 8.41
N SER A 303 -10.67 5.12 8.80
CA SER A 303 -9.87 6.23 8.30
C SER A 303 -9.41 6.02 6.85
N ALA A 304 -9.14 4.77 6.44
CA ALA A 304 -8.78 4.39 5.08
C ALA A 304 -9.06 2.92 4.77
N HIS A 305 -9.03 2.56 3.48
CA HIS A 305 -9.28 1.19 3.04
C HIS A 305 -8.11 0.25 3.41
N PHE A 306 -6.88 0.73 3.25
CA PHE A 306 -5.65 -0.02 3.50
C PHE A 306 -4.71 0.77 4.41
N LEU A 307 -4.16 0.12 5.42
CA LEU A 307 -3.26 0.76 6.37
C LEU A 307 -1.94 0.02 6.41
N TRP A 308 -0.82 0.71 6.65
CA TRP A 308 0.45 0.01 6.89
C TRP A 308 1.11 0.39 8.20
N VAL A 309 1.88 -0.55 8.75
CA VAL A 309 2.84 -0.28 9.82
C VAL A 309 4.20 0.12 9.23
N GLY A 310 4.74 1.21 9.74
CA GLY A 310 6.02 1.77 9.29
C GLY A 310 7.22 1.00 9.81
N GLU A 311 8.38 1.21 9.18
CA GLU A 311 9.65 0.58 9.60
C GLU A 311 10.03 0.93 11.05
N ARG A 312 9.61 2.09 11.54
CA ARG A 312 9.91 2.59 12.90
C ARG A 312 8.84 2.23 13.92
N THR A 313 7.76 1.56 13.53
CA THR A 313 6.60 1.31 14.40
C THR A 313 6.16 -0.17 14.38
N ARG A 314 6.91 -1.05 13.72
CA ARG A 314 6.59 -2.47 13.54
C ARG A 314 7.14 -3.41 14.63
N GLN A 315 7.39 -2.90 15.84
CA GLN A 315 7.89 -3.73 16.94
C GLN A 315 6.83 -4.78 17.33
N LEU A 316 7.24 -6.04 17.49
CA LEU A 316 6.31 -7.16 17.71
C LEU A 316 5.40 -6.98 18.94
N ASP A 317 5.90 -6.33 19.98
CA ASP A 317 5.21 -6.03 21.23
C ASP A 317 4.74 -4.57 21.32
N GLY A 318 4.87 -3.80 20.24
CA GLY A 318 4.55 -2.39 20.16
C GLY A 318 3.06 -2.09 19.97
N ALA A 319 2.69 -0.85 20.27
CA ALA A 319 1.31 -0.38 20.21
C ALA A 319 0.69 -0.46 18.81
N HIS A 320 1.44 -0.15 17.75
CA HIS A 320 0.91 -0.20 16.38
C HIS A 320 0.56 -1.62 15.96
N VAL A 321 1.40 -2.61 16.29
CA VAL A 321 1.11 -4.02 16.00
C VAL A 321 -0.10 -4.50 16.83
N GLU A 322 -0.21 -4.10 18.09
CA GLU A 322 -1.37 -4.39 18.93
C GLU A 322 -2.67 -3.75 18.41
N PHE A 323 -2.62 -2.53 17.88
CA PHE A 323 -3.78 -1.91 17.26
C PHE A 323 -4.18 -2.66 15.99
N LEU A 324 -3.23 -2.86 15.08
CA LEU A 324 -3.46 -3.46 13.77
C LEU A 324 -3.89 -4.94 13.82
N ARG A 325 -3.49 -5.70 14.85
CA ARG A 325 -3.87 -7.13 14.94
C ARG A 325 -5.38 -7.36 15.06
N GLY A 326 -6.13 -6.36 15.53
CA GLY A 326 -7.58 -6.52 15.75
C GLY A 326 -8.49 -5.75 14.80
N ILE A 327 -7.95 -4.90 13.92
CA ILE A 327 -8.73 -4.34 12.82
C ILE A 327 -8.76 -5.30 11.63
N ALA A 328 -9.84 -5.28 10.85
CA ALA A 328 -10.09 -6.21 9.75
C ALA A 328 -9.63 -5.69 8.37
N ASN A 329 -9.17 -4.44 8.25
CA ASN A 329 -8.63 -3.87 7.01
C ASN A 329 -7.47 -4.72 6.44
N PRO A 330 -7.27 -4.77 5.12
CA PRO A 330 -6.01 -5.26 4.57
C PRO A 330 -4.84 -4.37 5.01
N LEU A 331 -3.70 -5.01 5.33
CA LEU A 331 -2.57 -4.37 6.01
C LEU A 331 -1.28 -4.43 5.20
N GLY A 332 -0.48 -3.37 5.30
CA GLY A 332 0.88 -3.31 4.81
C GLY A 332 1.92 -3.43 5.93
N ILE A 333 3.06 -4.05 5.64
CA ILE A 333 4.23 -4.07 6.52
C ILE A 333 5.42 -3.50 5.75
N LYS A 334 5.93 -2.35 6.19
CA LYS A 334 7.18 -1.80 5.63
C LYS A 334 8.37 -2.62 6.11
N VAL A 335 9.21 -3.07 5.18
CA VAL A 335 10.41 -3.85 5.50
C VAL A 335 11.66 -3.26 4.83
N SER A 336 12.66 -2.94 5.64
CA SER A 336 13.98 -2.51 5.16
C SER A 336 14.97 -3.68 5.05
N ASP A 337 16.20 -3.37 4.63
CA ASP A 337 17.34 -4.29 4.59
C ASP A 337 17.75 -4.84 5.97
N LYS A 338 17.24 -4.23 7.04
CA LYS A 338 17.45 -4.62 8.44
C LYS A 338 16.44 -5.64 8.97
N MET A 339 15.42 -6.00 8.18
CA MET A 339 14.40 -6.96 8.62
C MET A 339 15.00 -8.35 8.81
N ASP A 340 14.80 -8.91 10.01
CA ASP A 340 15.11 -10.31 10.29
C ASP A 340 14.02 -11.23 9.70
N PRO A 341 14.36 -12.28 8.93
CA PRO A 341 13.37 -13.16 8.33
C PRO A 341 12.46 -13.87 9.34
N ALA A 342 12.98 -14.25 10.52
CA ALA A 342 12.17 -14.91 11.54
C ALA A 342 11.23 -13.93 12.26
N GLU A 343 11.69 -12.69 12.48
CA GLU A 343 10.83 -11.60 12.96
C GLU A 343 9.69 -11.28 12.00
N LEU A 344 9.96 -11.23 10.69
CA LEU A 344 8.92 -11.03 9.68
C LEU A 344 7.84 -12.12 9.75
N VAL A 345 8.25 -13.39 9.82
CA VAL A 345 7.29 -14.51 9.95
C VAL A 345 6.43 -14.35 11.20
N ARG A 346 7.02 -14.01 12.36
CA ARG A 346 6.27 -13.77 13.60
C ARG A 346 5.30 -12.59 13.48
N LEU A 347 5.72 -11.51 12.82
CA LEU A 347 4.86 -10.34 12.61
C LEU A 347 3.65 -10.68 11.73
N ILE A 348 3.86 -11.47 10.67
CA ILE A 348 2.76 -11.96 9.83
C ILE A 348 1.82 -12.87 10.62
N ASP A 349 2.34 -13.75 11.48
CA ASP A 349 1.51 -14.61 12.33
C ASP A 349 0.61 -13.80 13.29
N ILE A 350 1.11 -12.67 13.81
CA ILE A 350 0.33 -11.76 14.67
C ILE A 350 -0.77 -11.05 13.88
N LEU A 351 -0.46 -10.56 12.68
CA LEU A 351 -1.37 -9.71 11.90
C LEU A 351 -2.30 -10.50 10.94
N ASN A 352 -1.99 -11.77 10.68
CA ASN A 352 -2.74 -12.67 9.82
C ASN A 352 -2.74 -14.12 10.36
N PRO A 353 -3.31 -14.35 11.55
CA PRO A 353 -3.27 -15.66 12.21
C PRO A 353 -3.99 -16.78 11.42
N GLU A 354 -4.98 -16.39 10.60
CA GLU A 354 -5.77 -17.27 9.74
C GLU A 354 -5.16 -17.48 8.35
N ASN A 355 -4.03 -16.82 8.05
CA ASN A 355 -3.34 -16.89 6.76
C ASN A 355 -4.26 -16.55 5.57
N ARG A 356 -5.12 -15.54 5.74
CA ARG A 356 -6.03 -15.04 4.70
C ARG A 356 -5.21 -14.39 3.58
N ALA A 357 -5.45 -14.80 2.33
CA ALA A 357 -4.84 -14.15 1.18
C ALA A 357 -5.33 -12.69 1.08
N GLY A 358 -4.46 -11.77 0.66
CA GLY A 358 -4.80 -10.34 0.55
C GLY A 358 -4.76 -9.54 1.85
N ARG A 359 -4.76 -10.22 3.01
CA ARG A 359 -4.66 -9.57 4.32
C ARG A 359 -3.33 -8.85 4.55
N ILE A 360 -2.21 -9.42 4.11
CA ILE A 360 -0.87 -8.85 4.34
C ILE A 360 -0.17 -8.55 3.02
N THR A 361 0.29 -7.31 2.89
CA THR A 361 1.19 -6.84 1.85
C THR A 361 2.55 -6.49 2.45
N ILE A 362 3.62 -7.14 1.99
CA ILE A 362 4.99 -6.83 2.37
C ILE A 362 5.56 -5.76 1.44
N ILE A 363 5.87 -4.59 2.00
CA ILE A 363 6.32 -3.40 1.27
C ILE A 363 7.84 -3.23 1.46
N THR A 364 8.63 -3.73 0.51
CA THR A 364 10.09 -3.81 0.61
C THR A 364 10.77 -2.51 0.18
N ARG A 365 11.69 -1.99 0.99
CA ARG A 365 12.39 -0.71 0.75
C ARG A 365 13.89 -0.77 1.06
N MET A 366 14.64 -1.50 0.25
CA MET A 366 16.02 -1.91 0.58
C MET A 366 17.13 -1.19 -0.21
N GLY A 367 16.78 -0.45 -1.27
CA GLY A 367 17.78 0.03 -2.24
C GLY A 367 18.26 -1.10 -3.16
N PRO A 368 18.77 -0.80 -4.37
CA PRO A 368 19.04 -1.80 -5.41
C PRO A 368 20.06 -2.86 -4.98
N GLU A 369 21.10 -2.46 -4.26
CA GLU A 369 22.17 -3.38 -3.86
C GLU A 369 21.66 -4.39 -2.83
N ASN A 370 20.96 -3.92 -1.78
CA ASN A 370 20.48 -4.81 -0.73
C ASN A 370 19.28 -5.64 -1.16
N MET A 371 18.42 -5.15 -2.07
CA MET A 371 17.23 -5.90 -2.48
C MET A 371 17.60 -7.25 -3.09
N ARG A 372 18.60 -7.29 -3.98
CA ARG A 372 19.10 -8.54 -4.59
C ARG A 372 19.60 -9.55 -3.57
N VAL A 373 20.18 -9.08 -2.47
CA VAL A 373 20.78 -9.95 -1.44
C VAL A 373 19.75 -10.35 -0.37
N LYS A 374 18.98 -9.39 0.14
CA LYS A 374 18.15 -9.56 1.33
C LYS A 374 16.75 -10.08 1.02
N LEU A 375 16.12 -9.62 -0.06
CA LEU A 375 14.74 -10.01 -0.39
C LEU A 375 14.57 -11.53 -0.57
N PRO A 376 15.47 -12.26 -1.26
CA PRO A 376 15.32 -13.71 -1.41
C PRO A 376 15.27 -14.46 -0.06
N HIS A 377 15.96 -13.96 0.97
CA HIS A 377 15.94 -14.56 2.30
C HIS A 377 14.58 -14.37 2.98
N LEU A 378 13.98 -13.19 2.86
CA LEU A 378 12.64 -12.92 3.38
C LEU A 378 11.58 -13.76 2.65
N ILE A 379 11.62 -13.80 1.32
CA ILE A 379 10.70 -14.61 0.52
C ILE A 379 10.80 -16.10 0.92
N ARG A 380 12.01 -16.63 1.07
CA ARG A 380 12.21 -18.02 1.51
C ARG A 380 11.65 -18.29 2.90
N ALA A 381 11.82 -17.37 3.85
CA ALA A 381 11.30 -17.53 5.20
C ALA A 381 9.77 -17.53 5.23
N VAL A 382 9.13 -16.55 4.58
CA VAL A 382 7.66 -16.44 4.49
C VAL A 382 7.07 -17.65 3.76
N ARG A 383 7.67 -18.04 2.63
CA ARG A 383 7.25 -19.24 1.88
C ARG A 383 7.45 -20.53 2.69
N GLY A 384 8.56 -20.63 3.42
CA GLY A 384 8.85 -21.77 4.30
C GLY A 384 7.87 -21.88 5.47
N ALA A 385 7.35 -20.76 5.95
CA ALA A 385 6.27 -20.71 6.94
C ALA A 385 4.88 -21.01 6.36
N GLY A 386 4.74 -21.09 5.02
CA GLY A 386 3.46 -21.31 4.33
C GLY A 386 2.54 -20.09 4.35
N GLN A 387 3.08 -18.91 4.62
CA GLN A 387 2.32 -17.67 4.71
C GLN A 387 2.04 -17.07 3.32
N ILE A 388 0.80 -16.65 3.08
CA ILE A 388 0.37 -16.03 1.83
C ILE A 388 0.37 -14.52 2.02
N VAL A 389 1.17 -13.82 1.21
CA VAL A 389 1.32 -12.37 1.26
C VAL A 389 1.43 -11.79 -0.15
N THR A 390 1.04 -10.54 -0.31
CA THR A 390 1.31 -9.75 -1.52
C THR A 390 2.67 -9.08 -1.37
N TRP A 391 3.56 -9.21 -2.37
CA TRP A 391 4.86 -8.55 -2.35
C TRP A 391 4.81 -7.25 -3.17
N VAL A 392 5.24 -6.15 -2.57
CA VAL A 392 5.30 -4.83 -3.21
C VAL A 392 6.67 -4.21 -3.00
N THR A 393 7.20 -3.61 -4.05
CA THR A 393 8.45 -2.85 -3.97
C THR A 393 8.15 -1.37 -3.75
N ASP A 394 8.74 -0.78 -2.71
CA ASP A 394 8.87 0.66 -2.50
C ASP A 394 10.30 1.07 -2.90
N PRO A 395 10.50 1.49 -4.16
CA PRO A 395 11.82 1.84 -4.66
C PRO A 395 12.28 3.24 -4.21
N MET A 396 11.51 3.93 -3.36
CA MET A 396 11.74 5.32 -3.02
C MET A 396 12.47 5.48 -1.69
N HIS A 397 11.95 4.86 -0.62
CA HIS A 397 12.43 5.13 0.74
C HIS A 397 13.81 4.51 1.05
N GLY A 398 14.26 3.51 0.28
CA GLY A 398 15.61 2.94 0.40
C GLY A 398 16.71 3.80 -0.26
N ASN A 399 16.33 4.72 -1.16
CA ASN A 399 17.25 5.44 -2.04
C ASN A 399 17.41 6.93 -1.70
N THR A 400 17.07 7.33 -0.48
CA THR A 400 17.13 8.74 -0.08
C THR A 400 18.57 9.13 0.30
N MET A 401 19.11 10.15 -0.34
CA MET A 401 20.41 10.74 -0.04
C MET A 401 20.26 12.22 0.34
N LYS A 402 21.26 12.77 1.04
CA LYS A 402 21.32 14.21 1.37
C LYS A 402 22.27 14.89 0.38
N ALA A 403 21.78 15.85 -0.38
CA ALA A 403 22.57 16.65 -1.29
C ALA A 403 23.50 17.60 -0.50
N PRO A 404 24.59 18.13 -1.12
CA PRO A 404 25.48 19.09 -0.46
C PRO A 404 24.76 20.32 0.11
N CYS A 405 23.69 20.77 -0.53
CA CYS A 405 22.83 21.87 -0.07
C CYS A 405 21.91 21.51 1.11
N GLY A 406 21.99 20.28 1.62
CA GLY A 406 21.21 19.80 2.75
C GLY A 406 19.83 19.24 2.42
N LEU A 407 19.37 19.38 1.18
CA LEU A 407 18.09 18.82 0.70
C LEU A 407 18.15 17.29 0.60
N LYS A 408 17.05 16.62 0.93
CA LYS A 408 16.88 15.19 0.68
C LYS A 408 16.47 14.98 -0.78
N THR A 409 17.19 14.14 -1.50
CA THR A 409 16.93 13.82 -2.92
C THR A 409 17.04 12.31 -3.17
N ARG A 410 16.61 11.88 -4.35
CA ARG A 410 16.64 10.49 -4.83
C ARG A 410 17.01 10.51 -6.31
N SER A 411 17.98 9.69 -6.72
CA SER A 411 18.33 9.50 -8.13
C SER A 411 17.31 8.56 -8.79
N PHE A 412 16.78 8.95 -9.95
CA PHE A 412 15.86 8.13 -10.73
C PHE A 412 16.52 6.82 -11.20
N ASP A 413 17.81 6.85 -11.54
CA ASP A 413 18.58 5.68 -11.94
C ASP A 413 18.73 4.63 -10.83
N ARG A 414 18.51 5.02 -9.56
CA ARG A 414 18.48 4.08 -8.43
C ARG A 414 17.08 3.57 -8.12
N ILE A 415 16.04 4.23 -8.65
CA ILE A 415 14.64 3.85 -8.50
C ILE A 415 14.27 2.81 -9.57
N LEU A 416 14.66 3.03 -10.83
CA LEU A 416 14.23 2.19 -11.96
C LEU A 416 14.67 0.72 -11.86
N PRO A 417 15.94 0.37 -11.53
CA PRO A 417 16.38 -1.02 -11.47
C PRO A 417 15.66 -1.87 -10.41
N LEU A 418 15.13 -1.22 -9.36
CA LEU A 418 14.35 -1.88 -8.31
C LEU A 418 12.95 -2.26 -8.77
N ALA A 419 12.36 -1.49 -9.67
CA ALA A 419 11.05 -1.78 -10.23
C ALA A 419 11.09 -2.92 -11.24
N ILE A 420 12.22 -3.08 -11.96
CA ILE A 420 12.38 -4.05 -13.05
C ILE A 420 12.96 -5.37 -12.57
N GLY A 421 13.59 -5.42 -11.39
CA GLY A 421 14.19 -6.63 -10.84
C GLY A 421 15.27 -7.18 -11.77
N GLY A 422 16.35 -6.42 -11.96
CA GLY A 422 17.47 -6.85 -12.80
C GLY A 422 18.30 -7.97 -12.19
#